data_AF-A0A1B1X409-F1
#
_entry.id   AF-A0A1B1X409-F1
#
_cell.length_a   1.000
_cell.length_b   1.000
_cell.length_c   1.000
_cell.angle_alpha   90.00
_cell.angle_beta   90.00
_cell.angle_gamma   90.00
#
_symmetry.space_group_name_H-M   'P 1'
#
loop_
_entity.id
_entity.type
_entity.pdbx_description
1 polymer ?
#
loop_
_entity_poly.entity_id
_entity_poly.type
_entity_poly.pdbx_seq_one_letter_code
_entity_poly.pdbx_strand_id
1 'polypeptide(L)'
;MAQPAWEKIATYEGGIVPVIYQRVPCTKTSGVRFTINGNDYFELVLVYNVGGSGAIQSMMIKGTKTNWLPMSRNWGANWQSSAYLSGQKLSFQITLDDGQSLTFWNVTRTKWQFGQTFASKLQFS
;
A
#
# COMPACT_ATOMS: atom_id res chain seq x y z
N MET A 1 1.90 -22.00 -3.87
CA MET A 1 2.47 -21.17 -4.97
C MET A 1 1.51 -21.21 -6.15
N ALA A 2 1.37 -20.15 -6.94
CA ALA A 2 0.55 -20.20 -8.16
C ALA A 2 1.24 -21.04 -9.24
N GLN A 3 0.49 -21.76 -10.07
CA GLN A 3 1.02 -22.65 -11.11
C GLN A 3 2.07 -21.98 -12.03
N PRO A 4 1.88 -20.73 -12.52
CA PRO A 4 2.88 -20.10 -13.39
C PRO A 4 4.25 -19.87 -12.72
N ALA A 5 4.28 -19.74 -11.38
CA ALA A 5 5.52 -19.65 -10.63
C ALA A 5 6.09 -21.05 -10.33
N TRP A 6 5.22 -22.04 -10.10
CA TRP A 6 5.61 -23.43 -9.85
C TRP A 6 6.33 -24.05 -11.05
N GLU A 7 5.78 -23.88 -12.25
CA GLU A 7 6.33 -24.43 -13.50
C GLU A 7 7.69 -23.83 -13.88
N LYS A 8 8.16 -22.78 -13.17
CA LYS A 8 9.53 -22.28 -13.29
C LYS A 8 10.56 -23.09 -12.52
N ILE A 9 10.14 -23.92 -11.57
CA ILE A 9 11.03 -24.67 -10.67
C ILE A 9 10.73 -26.17 -10.59
N ALA A 10 9.55 -26.62 -11.03
CA ALA A 10 9.15 -28.03 -10.99
C ALA A 10 8.11 -28.36 -12.08
N THR A 11 7.90 -29.65 -12.34
CA THR A 11 6.79 -30.11 -13.18
C THR A 11 5.47 -30.06 -12.41
N TYR A 12 4.37 -29.77 -13.09
CA TYR A 12 3.06 -29.61 -12.46
C TYR A 12 2.60 -30.87 -11.71
N GLU A 13 2.82 -32.05 -12.30
CA GLU A 13 2.43 -33.35 -11.74
C GLU A 13 3.18 -33.71 -10.44
N GLY A 14 4.30 -33.05 -10.15
CA GLY A 14 5.13 -33.34 -8.97
C GLY A 14 4.43 -33.08 -7.63
N GLY A 15 3.44 -32.17 -7.60
CA GLY A 15 2.61 -31.84 -6.43
C GLY A 15 3.33 -31.18 -5.25
N ILE A 16 4.50 -31.68 -4.85
CA ILE A 16 5.33 -31.22 -3.73
C ILE A 16 6.79 -31.14 -4.21
N VAL A 17 7.44 -30.00 -4.00
CA VAL A 17 8.87 -29.80 -4.26
C VAL A 17 9.49 -29.04 -3.09
N PRO A 18 10.63 -29.50 -2.53
CA PRO A 18 11.37 -28.74 -1.53
C PRO A 18 11.93 -27.44 -2.14
N VAL A 19 11.79 -26.31 -1.43
CA VAL A 19 12.24 -25.00 -1.90
C VAL A 19 13.04 -24.29 -0.80
N ILE A 20 14.18 -23.72 -1.18
CA ILE A 20 14.92 -22.75 -0.37
C ILE A 20 14.56 -21.36 -0.88
N TYR A 21 14.20 -20.45 0.01
CA TYR A 21 13.78 -19.11 -0.36
C TYR A 21 14.43 -18.06 0.56
N GLN A 22 14.55 -16.84 0.05
CA GLN A 22 14.95 -15.67 0.81
C GLN A 22 14.11 -14.47 0.36
N ARG A 23 13.89 -13.52 1.27
CA ARG A 23 13.23 -12.25 0.92
C ARG A 23 14.21 -11.40 0.12
N VAL A 24 13.71 -10.77 -0.95
CA VAL A 24 14.48 -9.84 -1.79
C VAL A 24 13.70 -8.53 -1.95
N PRO A 25 14.39 -7.39 -2.16
CA PRO A 25 13.72 -6.13 -2.48
C PRO A 25 12.84 -6.27 -3.72
N CYS A 26 11.66 -5.67 -3.67
CA CYS A 26 10.68 -5.68 -4.76
C CYS A 26 10.98 -4.57 -5.76
N THR A 27 11.28 -4.93 -7.01
CA THR A 27 11.36 -3.97 -8.12
C THR A 27 9.97 -3.72 -8.71
N LYS A 28 9.54 -2.45 -8.76
CA LYS A 28 8.24 -2.05 -9.34
C LYS A 28 8.45 -1.02 -10.45
N THR A 29 7.67 -1.13 -11.53
CA THR A 29 7.75 -0.23 -12.70
C THR A 29 6.93 1.05 -12.54
N SER A 30 5.91 1.04 -11.69
CA SER A 30 5.12 2.24 -11.35
C SER A 30 5.25 2.63 -9.89
N GLY A 31 4.80 3.83 -9.52
CA GLY A 31 4.77 4.29 -8.14
C GLY A 31 3.70 3.62 -7.29
N VAL A 32 3.75 3.87 -5.98
CA VAL A 32 2.81 3.31 -5.00
C VAL A 32 1.38 3.74 -5.33
N ARG A 33 0.43 2.82 -5.15
CA ARG A 33 -1.00 3.02 -5.45
C ARG A 33 -1.84 2.93 -4.18
N PHE A 34 -2.86 3.78 -4.14
CA PHE A 34 -3.75 3.97 -2.99
C PHE A 34 -5.19 3.83 -3.47
N THR A 35 -5.90 2.81 -3.03
CA THR A 35 -7.36 2.71 -3.24
C THR A 35 -8.07 3.15 -1.97
N ILE A 36 -8.90 4.19 -2.06
CA ILE A 36 -9.61 4.75 -0.91
C ILE A 36 -11.01 4.15 -0.88
N ASN A 37 -11.33 3.35 0.14
CA ASN A 37 -12.62 2.71 0.38
C ASN A 37 -13.21 3.19 1.71
N GLY A 38 -14.41 2.71 2.04
CA GLY A 38 -15.09 3.00 3.30
C GLY A 38 -16.14 4.11 3.18
N ASN A 39 -16.24 4.94 4.21
CA ASN A 39 -17.18 6.07 4.32
C ASN A 39 -16.59 7.18 5.21
N ASP A 40 -17.32 8.29 5.37
CA ASP A 40 -16.90 9.39 6.25
C ASP A 40 -16.65 8.88 7.67
N TYR A 41 -15.52 9.25 8.29
CA TYR A 41 -15.06 8.72 9.59
C TYR A 41 -14.65 7.25 9.59
N PHE A 42 -14.55 6.63 8.41
CA PHE A 42 -13.98 5.30 8.21
C PHE A 42 -13.29 5.21 6.85
N GLU A 43 -12.16 5.89 6.68
CA GLU A 43 -11.36 5.78 5.46
C GLU A 43 -10.50 4.52 5.49
N LEU A 44 -10.82 3.56 4.64
CA LEU A 44 -10.08 2.31 4.47
C LEU A 44 -9.20 2.40 3.21
N VAL A 45 -7.90 2.56 3.41
CA VAL A 45 -6.92 2.74 2.33
C VAL A 45 -6.16 1.45 2.08
N LEU A 46 -6.37 0.87 0.89
CA LEU A 46 -5.55 -0.23 0.39
C LEU A 46 -4.30 0.34 -0.27
N VAL A 47 -3.12 -0.02 0.24
CA VAL A 47 -1.84 0.35 -0.35
C VAL A 47 -1.22 -0.85 -1.05
N TYR A 48 -0.79 -0.64 -2.29
CA TYR A 48 -0.16 -1.69 -3.08
C TYR A 48 0.81 -1.12 -4.11
N ASN A 49 1.51 -2.02 -4.81
CA ASN A 49 2.62 -1.68 -5.70
C ASN A 49 3.77 -0.95 -4.97
N VAL A 50 4.15 -1.47 -3.80
CA VAL A 50 5.27 -0.97 -2.98
C VAL A 50 6.55 -1.71 -3.38
N GLY A 51 7.61 -0.94 -3.65
CA GLY A 51 8.96 -1.42 -3.93
C GLY A 51 9.82 -1.56 -2.66
N GLY A 52 11.12 -1.75 -2.83
CA GLY A 52 12.05 -1.93 -1.72
C GLY A 52 11.67 -3.14 -0.85
N SER A 53 11.75 -3.01 0.47
CA SER A 53 11.35 -4.09 1.37
C SER A 53 9.90 -4.56 1.18
N GLY A 54 9.00 -3.69 0.71
CA GLY A 54 7.63 -4.02 0.34
C GLY A 54 6.66 -4.26 1.50
N ALA A 55 7.15 -4.46 2.72
CA ALA A 55 6.30 -4.56 3.91
C ALA A 55 6.24 -3.20 4.62
N ILE A 56 5.04 -2.66 4.71
CA ILE A 56 4.77 -1.42 5.42
C ILE A 56 4.77 -1.71 6.92
N GLN A 57 5.49 -0.92 7.71
CA GLN A 57 5.49 -0.98 9.17
C GLN A 57 4.43 -0.06 9.76
N SER A 58 4.33 1.18 9.29
CA SER A 58 3.37 2.18 9.77
C SER A 58 2.91 3.13 8.68
N MET A 59 1.74 3.75 8.89
CA MET A 59 1.17 4.74 8.00
C MET A 59 0.55 5.92 8.76
N MET A 60 0.69 7.10 8.16
CA MET A 60 -0.01 8.32 8.56
C MET A 60 -0.82 8.86 7.38
N ILE A 61 -1.92 9.53 7.67
CA ILE A 61 -2.77 10.22 6.70
C ILE A 61 -2.94 11.68 7.10
N LYS A 62 -3.03 12.56 6.11
CA LYS A 62 -3.29 13.99 6.32
C LYS A 62 -4.24 14.50 5.24
N GLY A 63 -5.35 15.11 5.67
CA GLY A 63 -6.17 15.96 4.83
C GLY A 63 -5.62 17.37 4.76
N THR A 64 -6.03 18.15 3.77
CA THR A 64 -5.65 19.57 3.63
C THR A 64 -6.04 20.43 4.83
N LYS A 65 -7.03 20.00 5.63
CA LYS A 65 -7.54 20.70 6.82
C LYS A 65 -7.22 19.99 8.15
N THR A 66 -6.43 18.92 8.13
CA THR A 66 -6.06 18.15 9.34
C THR A 66 -4.55 18.19 9.58
N ASN A 67 -4.11 17.80 10.77
CA ASN A 67 -2.71 17.40 10.99
C ASN A 67 -2.46 15.98 10.46
N TRP A 68 -1.22 15.50 10.56
CA TRP A 68 -0.92 14.08 10.35
C TRP A 68 -1.60 13.24 11.43
N LEU A 69 -2.32 12.21 10.99
CA LEU A 69 -3.07 11.30 11.84
C LEU A 69 -2.53 9.88 11.62
N PRO A 70 -2.27 9.11 12.69
CA PRO A 70 -1.87 7.73 12.54
C PRO A 70 -3.02 6.92 11.95
N MET A 71 -2.67 5.95 11.10
CA MET A 71 -3.59 4.95 10.61
C MET A 71 -3.34 3.62 11.31
N SER A 72 -4.40 2.89 11.59
CA SER A 72 -4.31 1.53 12.15
C SER A 72 -4.37 0.51 11.01
N ARG A 73 -3.52 -0.52 11.04
CA ARG A 73 -3.68 -1.65 10.11
C ARG A 73 -4.95 -2.40 10.49
N ASN A 74 -5.86 -2.60 9.54
CA ASN A 74 -7.08 -3.36 9.75
C ASN A 74 -6.87 -4.84 9.35
N TRP A 75 -6.87 -5.15 8.06
CA TRP A 75 -6.50 -6.48 7.54
C TRP A 75 -5.60 -6.39 6.31
N GLY A 76 -4.63 -7.30 6.20
CA GLY A 76 -3.68 -7.33 5.09
C GLY A 76 -2.96 -5.98 4.91
N ALA A 77 -3.11 -5.40 3.72
CA ALA A 77 -2.57 -4.09 3.36
C ALA A 77 -3.60 -2.95 3.42
N ASN A 78 -4.73 -3.16 4.12
CA ASN A 78 -5.73 -2.12 4.38
C ASN A 78 -5.43 -1.39 5.69
N TRP A 79 -5.40 -0.08 5.60
CA TRP A 79 -5.13 0.83 6.70
C TRP A 79 -6.33 1.74 6.92
N GLN A 80 -6.76 1.91 8.17
CA GLN A 80 -7.94 2.69 8.50
C GLN A 80 -7.58 4.01 9.18
N SER A 81 -8.37 5.04 8.89
CA SER A 81 -8.48 6.27 9.68
C SER A 81 -9.92 6.45 10.15
N SER A 82 -10.11 7.23 11.22
CA SER A 82 -11.42 7.56 11.78
C SER A 82 -11.70 9.06 11.74
N ALA A 83 -11.10 9.76 10.79
CA ALA A 83 -11.19 11.21 10.65
C ALA A 83 -12.22 11.58 9.58
N TYR A 84 -12.67 12.83 9.55
CA TYR A 84 -13.46 13.31 8.42
C TYR A 84 -12.52 13.86 7.34
N LEU A 85 -12.34 13.10 6.24
CA LEU A 85 -11.38 13.46 5.19
C LEU A 85 -12.00 13.76 3.82
N SER A 86 -13.31 13.57 3.69
CA SER A 86 -14.06 13.90 2.48
C SER A 86 -13.92 15.37 2.09
N GLY A 87 -13.82 15.63 0.78
CA GLY A 87 -13.63 16.97 0.26
C GLY A 87 -12.24 17.56 0.48
N GLN A 88 -11.23 16.75 0.86
CA GLN A 88 -9.86 17.19 1.10
C GLN A 88 -8.88 16.42 0.21
N LYS A 89 -7.76 17.02 -0.18
CA LYS A 89 -6.68 16.24 -0.78
C LYS A 89 -6.00 15.42 0.32
N LEU A 90 -5.74 14.15 0.06
CA LEU A 90 -5.11 13.25 1.01
C LEU A 90 -3.63 13.12 0.72
N SER A 91 -2.83 13.22 1.77
CA SER A 91 -1.40 12.91 1.79
C SER A 91 -1.17 11.71 2.69
N PHE A 92 -0.14 10.94 2.38
CA PHE A 92 0.21 9.73 3.12
C PHE A 92 1.68 9.78 3.50
N GLN A 93 2.02 9.32 4.69
CA GLN A 93 3.39 9.01 5.06
C GLN A 93 3.45 7.52 5.33
N ILE A 94 4.39 6.83 4.72
CA ILE A 94 4.56 5.38 4.84
C ILE A 94 5.98 5.12 5.30
N THR A 95 6.12 4.27 6.32
CA THR A 95 7.39 3.73 6.77
C THR A 95 7.39 2.22 6.54
N LEU A 96 8.43 1.71 5.88
CA LEU A 96 8.64 0.28 5.68
C LEU A 96 9.35 -0.35 6.88
N ASP A 97 9.33 -1.69 6.95
CA ASP A 97 9.96 -2.47 8.02
C ASP A 97 11.50 -2.48 8.01
N ASP A 98 12.10 -1.95 6.96
CA ASP A 98 13.54 -1.64 6.88
C ASP A 98 13.86 -0.20 7.35
N GLY A 99 12.86 0.54 7.83
CA GLY A 99 12.98 1.91 8.33
C GLY A 99 12.87 2.99 7.25
N GLN A 100 12.85 2.64 5.97
CA GLN A 100 12.74 3.60 4.88
C GLN A 100 11.36 4.29 4.92
N SER A 101 11.33 5.62 4.83
CA SER A 101 10.09 6.41 4.94
C SER A 101 9.92 7.37 3.77
N LEU A 102 8.70 7.41 3.21
CA LEU A 102 8.34 8.34 2.14
C LEU A 102 7.04 9.07 2.46
N THR A 103 6.99 10.34 2.06
CA THR A 103 5.79 11.18 2.16
C THR A 103 5.22 11.46 0.78
N PHE A 104 3.98 11.05 0.57
CA PHE A 104 3.21 11.20 -0.65
C PHE A 104 2.22 12.36 -0.47
N TRP A 105 2.58 13.53 -0.98
CA TRP A 105 1.77 14.74 -0.83
C TRP A 105 0.63 14.80 -1.85
N ASN A 106 -0.57 15.13 -1.37
CA ASN A 106 -1.75 15.44 -2.20
C ASN A 106 -2.00 14.41 -3.31
N VAL A 107 -1.95 13.12 -2.95
CA VAL A 107 -2.14 11.98 -3.85
C VAL A 107 -3.51 12.03 -4.52
N THR A 108 -4.52 12.50 -3.80
CA THR A 108 -5.89 12.64 -4.30
C THR A 108 -6.21 14.07 -4.75
N ARG A 109 -7.26 14.21 -5.56
CA ARG A 109 -7.89 15.51 -5.86
C ARG A 109 -8.96 15.81 -4.81
N THR A 110 -9.31 17.07 -4.59
CA THR A 110 -10.29 17.49 -3.58
C THR A 110 -11.66 16.79 -3.70
N LYS A 111 -12.07 16.39 -4.93
CA LYS A 111 -13.33 15.70 -5.22
C LYS A 111 -13.15 14.17 -5.39
N TRP A 112 -12.25 13.57 -4.63
CA TRP A 112 -12.12 12.11 -4.64
C TRP A 112 -13.38 11.47 -4.05
N GLN A 113 -13.63 10.21 -4.42
CA GLN A 113 -14.75 9.40 -3.94
C GLN A 113 -14.24 8.04 -3.48
N PHE A 114 -14.98 7.40 -2.57
CA PHE A 114 -14.71 6.03 -2.18
C PHE A 114 -14.81 5.08 -3.39
N GLY A 115 -13.95 4.06 -3.40
CA GLY A 115 -13.74 3.14 -4.52
C GLY A 115 -12.69 3.60 -5.53
N GLN A 116 -12.16 4.83 -5.43
CA GLN A 116 -11.18 5.33 -6.38
C GLN A 116 -9.74 4.93 -6.03
N THR A 117 -8.94 4.68 -7.07
CA THR A 117 -7.51 4.42 -6.98
C THR A 117 -6.70 5.60 -7.49
N PHE A 118 -5.67 5.97 -6.73
CA PHE A 118 -4.71 7.01 -7.07
C PHE A 118 -3.30 6.43 -7.13
N ALA A 119 -2.57 6.76 -8.20
CA ALA A 119 -1.18 6.37 -8.38
C ALA A 119 -0.27 7.55 -8.06
N SER A 120 0.74 7.32 -7.23
CA SER A 120 1.82 8.28 -7.00
C SER A 120 2.92 8.13 -8.06
N LYS A 121 3.78 9.14 -8.15
CA LYS A 121 5.02 9.09 -8.93
C LYS A 121 6.22 8.59 -8.13
N LEU A 122 6.06 8.39 -6.81
CA LEU A 122 7.13 8.02 -5.90
C LEU A 122 7.15 6.51 -5.68
N GLN A 123 8.33 5.98 -5.37
CA GLN A 123 8.55 4.57 -5.11
C GLN A 123 9.70 4.35 -4.11
N PHE A 124 9.60 3.29 -3.33
CA PHE A 124 10.66 2.79 -2.45
C PHE A 124 11.69 1.97 -3.23
N SER A 125 12.94 2.01 -2.79
CA SER A 125 14.08 1.32 -3.42
C SER A 125 14.72 0.32 -2.48
#